data_AF-A0A6I5NR76-F1
#
_entry.id   AF-A0A6I5NR76-F1
#
_cell.length_a   1.000
_cell.length_b   1.000
_cell.length_c   1.000
_cell.angle_alpha   90.00
_cell.angle_beta   90.00
_cell.angle_gamma   90.00
#
_symmetry.space_group_name_H-M   'P 1'
#
loop_
_entity.id
_entity.type
_entity.pdbx_description
1 polymer ?
#
loop_
_entity_poly.entity_id
_entity_poly.type
_entity_poly.pdbx_seq_one_letter_code
_entity_poly.pdbx_strand_id
1 'polypeptide(L)'
;MMTAPSNTALIQTLTQPLDLGEAEAIALAVEIEADRLLIDESLGRRIAEEYTLKIRGILVNAKQQGLLTAIKPLLQDLIEAAGFRVSNVLYERILREAGE
;
A
#
# COMPACT_ATOMS: atom_id res chain seq x y z
N MET A 1 1.38 11.18 16.54
CA MET A 1 0.15 10.75 17.24
C MET A 1 -0.64 9.88 16.28
N MET A 2 -1.22 8.77 16.73
CA MET A 2 -2.22 8.05 15.93
C MET A 2 -3.52 8.83 16.02
N THR A 3 -4.01 9.33 14.90
CA THR A 3 -5.30 10.03 14.79
C THR A 3 -6.33 8.99 14.36
N ALA A 4 -7.45 8.89 15.09
CA ALA A 4 -8.56 8.04 14.67
C ALA A 4 -9.39 8.78 13.60
N PRO A 5 -9.90 8.08 12.57
CA PRO A 5 -10.76 8.70 11.57
C PRO A 5 -12.07 9.18 12.20
N SER A 6 -12.59 10.32 11.75
CA SER A 6 -13.84 10.89 12.27
C SER A 6 -15.05 10.62 11.36
N ASN A 7 -14.82 10.29 10.09
CA ASN A 7 -15.83 10.09 9.07
C ASN A 7 -16.49 8.71 9.21
N THR A 8 -17.39 8.62 10.20
CA THR A 8 -18.09 7.38 10.54
C THR A 8 -18.95 6.86 9.37
N ALA A 9 -19.49 7.75 8.53
CA ALA A 9 -20.30 7.36 7.37
C ALA A 9 -19.47 6.65 6.29
N LEU A 10 -18.26 7.16 6.01
CA LEU A 10 -17.33 6.51 5.09
C LEU A 10 -16.86 5.16 5.65
N ILE A 11 -16.51 5.10 6.94
CA ILE A 11 -16.13 3.83 7.60
C ILE A 11 -17.24 2.79 7.45
N GLN A 12 -18.49 3.15 7.72
CA GLN A 12 -19.65 2.25 7.58
C GLN A 12 -19.87 1.75 6.16
N THR A 13 -19.57 2.59 5.17
CA THR A 13 -19.67 2.23 3.75
C THR A 13 -18.58 1.22 3.38
N LEU A 14 -17.36 1.43 3.90
CA LEU A 14 -16.19 0.61 3.62
C LEU A 14 -16.13 -0.70 4.42
N THR A 15 -16.81 -0.78 5.57
CA THR A 15 -16.83 -2.01 6.42
C THR A 15 -17.70 -3.14 5.85
N GLN A 16 -18.48 -2.91 4.79
CA GLN A 16 -19.16 -4.00 4.07
C GLN A 16 -18.16 -4.89 3.30
N PRO A 17 -17.28 -4.32 2.46
CA PRO A 17 -16.27 -5.10 1.73
C PRO A 17 -14.95 -5.30 2.49
N LEU A 18 -14.62 -4.46 3.48
CA LEU A 18 -13.32 -4.45 4.16
C LEU A 18 -13.44 -4.74 5.65
N ASP A 19 -12.34 -5.17 6.27
CA ASP A 19 -12.25 -5.16 7.72
C ASP A 19 -12.24 -3.71 8.26
N LEU A 20 -12.54 -3.59 9.55
CA LEU A 20 -12.64 -2.29 10.21
C LEU A 20 -11.33 -1.49 10.16
N GLY A 21 -10.18 -2.15 10.29
CA GLY A 21 -8.88 -1.47 10.29
C GLY A 21 -8.54 -0.90 8.92
N GLU A 22 -8.80 -1.65 7.85
CA GLU A 22 -8.63 -1.16 6.47
C GLU A 22 -9.61 -0.03 6.13
N ALA A 23 -10.88 -0.15 6.53
CA ALA A 23 -11.88 0.89 6.37
C ALA A 23 -11.48 2.19 7.09
N GLU A 24 -11.00 2.08 8.34
CA GLU A 24 -10.50 3.20 9.13
C GLU A 24 -9.26 3.83 8.51
N ALA A 25 -8.33 3.03 8.00
CA ALA A 25 -7.11 3.52 7.37
C ALA A 25 -7.41 4.31 6.08
N ILE A 26 -8.32 3.82 5.23
CA ILE A 26 -8.77 4.54 4.03
C ILE A 26 -9.51 5.83 4.43
N ALA A 27 -10.44 5.75 5.39
CA ALA A 27 -11.20 6.93 5.83
C ALA A 27 -10.27 8.02 6.36
N LEU A 28 -9.29 7.65 7.20
CA LEU A 28 -8.31 8.58 7.73
C LEU A 28 -7.45 9.19 6.61
N ALA A 29 -6.97 8.35 5.68
CA ALA A 29 -6.16 8.81 4.55
C ALA A 29 -6.91 9.82 3.66
N VAL A 30 -8.21 9.62 3.45
CA VAL A 30 -9.06 10.59 2.75
C VAL A 30 -9.21 11.89 3.56
N GLU A 31 -9.48 11.78 4.86
CA GLU A 31 -9.69 12.96 5.73
C GLU A 31 -8.48 13.88 5.82
N ILE A 32 -7.27 13.30 5.90
CA ILE A 32 -6.04 14.08 6.03
C ILE A 32 -5.40 14.41 4.67
N GLU A 33 -6.08 14.09 3.56
CA GLU A 33 -5.56 14.22 2.20
C GLU A 33 -4.17 13.57 2.05
N ALA A 34 -4.02 12.36 2.56
CA ALA A 34 -2.74 11.67 2.59
C ALA A 34 -2.19 11.44 1.17
N ASP A 35 -0.92 11.77 0.97
CA ASP A 35 -0.23 11.49 -0.30
C ASP A 35 -0.17 9.99 -0.64
N ARG A 36 -0.21 9.14 0.39
CA ARG A 36 0.09 7.70 0.33
C ARG A 36 -0.68 6.92 1.37
N LEU A 37 -1.11 5.71 1.00
CA LEU A 37 -1.67 4.72 1.90
C LEU A 37 -0.94 3.38 1.74
N LEU A 38 -0.68 2.69 2.85
CA LEU A 38 -0.20 1.32 2.86
C LEU A 38 -1.36 0.43 3.31
N ILE A 39 -1.69 -0.56 2.48
CA ILE A 39 -2.79 -1.49 2.75
C ILE A 39 -2.39 -2.89 2.26
N ASP A 40 -2.73 -3.89 3.06
CA ASP A 40 -2.20 -5.24 2.91
C ASP A 40 -3.03 -6.05 1.90
N GLU A 41 -4.36 -5.93 1.95
CA GLU A 41 -5.23 -6.71 1.08
C GLU A 41 -5.45 -6.11 -0.31
N SER A 42 -5.63 -7.00 -1.29
CA SER A 42 -5.85 -6.62 -2.69
C SER A 42 -7.18 -5.89 -2.91
N LEU A 43 -8.22 -6.20 -2.13
CA LEU A 43 -9.51 -5.53 -2.20
C LEU A 43 -9.41 -4.10 -1.65
N GLY A 44 -8.79 -3.94 -0.48
CA GLY A 44 -8.49 -2.64 0.10
C GLY A 44 -7.70 -1.73 -0.85
N ARG A 45 -6.70 -2.27 -1.57
CA ARG A 45 -5.95 -1.51 -2.60
C ARG A 45 -6.85 -0.96 -3.69
N ARG A 46 -7.73 -1.79 -4.25
CA ARG A 46 -8.63 -1.38 -5.33
C ARG A 46 -9.57 -0.27 -4.87
N ILE A 47 -10.17 -0.44 -3.69
CA ILE A 47 -11.08 0.54 -3.13
C ILE A 47 -10.34 1.85 -2.86
N ALA A 48 -9.15 1.80 -2.26
CA ALA A 48 -8.34 2.99 -2.02
C ALA A 48 -7.97 3.75 -3.32
N GLU A 49 -7.69 3.02 -4.41
CA GLU A 49 -7.45 3.62 -5.74
C GLU A 49 -8.68 4.38 -6.28
N GLU A 50 -9.90 3.94 -5.98
CA GLU A 50 -11.15 4.67 -6.32
C GLU A 50 -11.23 6.04 -5.61
N TYR A 51 -10.61 6.16 -4.43
CA TYR A 51 -10.46 7.43 -3.70
C TYR A 51 -9.21 8.22 -4.10
N THR A 52 -8.57 7.88 -5.23
CA THR A 52 -7.35 8.55 -5.74
C THR A 52 -6.13 8.42 -4.80
N LEU A 53 -6.20 7.53 -3.80
CA LEU A 53 -5.08 7.29 -2.89
C LEU A 53 -4.01 6.47 -3.59
N LYS A 54 -2.76 6.94 -3.52
CA LYS A 54 -1.62 6.21 -4.09
C LYS A 54 -1.17 5.11 -3.13
N ILE A 55 -1.34 3.87 -3.52
CA ILE A 55 -0.76 2.74 -2.80
C ILE A 55 0.72 2.59 -3.18
N ARG A 56 1.62 2.59 -2.20
CA ARG A 56 3.05 2.31 -2.44
C ARG A 56 3.59 1.30 -1.43
N GLY A 57 4.32 0.31 -1.94
CA GLY A 57 5.10 -0.61 -1.11
C GLY A 57 6.30 0.08 -0.46
N ILE A 58 6.69 -0.40 0.72
CA ILE A 58 7.77 0.17 1.53
C ILE A 58 9.11 0.20 0.77
N LEU A 59 9.45 -0.86 0.01
CA LEU A 59 10.72 -0.94 -0.72
C LEU A 59 10.84 0.11 -1.83
N VAL A 60 9.80 0.28 -2.63
CA VAL A 60 9.74 1.32 -3.68
C VAL A 60 9.87 2.69 -3.04
N ASN A 61 9.20 2.89 -1.90
CA ASN A 61 9.26 4.15 -1.18
C ASN A 61 10.66 4.48 -0.68
N ALA A 62 11.34 3.52 -0.02
CA ALA A 62 12.69 3.69 0.49
C ALA A 62 13.69 3.97 -0.65
N LYS A 63 13.54 3.31 -1.80
CA LYS A 63 14.33 3.59 -3.01
C LYS A 63 14.14 5.02 -3.53
N GLN A 64 12.91 5.49 -3.63
CA GLN A 64 12.61 6.86 -4.07
C GLN A 64 13.13 7.93 -3.11
N GLN A 65 13.28 7.60 -1.84
CA GLN A 65 13.92 8.47 -0.84
C GLN A 65 15.46 8.38 -0.86
N GLY A 66 16.06 7.57 -1.74
CA GLY A 66 17.50 7.38 -1.81
C GLY A 66 18.09 6.54 -0.67
N LEU A 67 17.24 5.88 0.13
CA LEU A 67 17.68 5.03 1.25
C LEU A 67 18.19 3.67 0.78
N LEU A 68 17.81 3.25 -0.43
CA LEU A 68 18.22 1.99 -1.04
C LEU A 68 18.90 2.26 -2.39
N THR A 69 20.05 1.65 -2.62
CA THR A 69 20.72 1.69 -3.92
C THR A 69 20.04 0.82 -4.95
N ALA A 70 19.44 -0.31 -4.54
CA ALA A 70 18.67 -1.21 -5.39
C ALA A 70 17.56 -1.93 -4.60
N ILE A 71 16.44 -2.25 -5.24
CA ILE A 71 15.35 -3.04 -4.62
C ILE A 71 15.31 -4.48 -5.15
N LYS A 72 15.83 -4.73 -6.36
CA LYS A 72 15.80 -6.06 -6.99
C LYS A 72 16.40 -7.16 -6.12
N PRO A 73 17.57 -6.99 -5.46
CA PRO A 73 18.13 -8.02 -4.59
C PRO A 73 17.24 -8.30 -3.38
N LEU A 74 16.66 -7.27 -2.78
CA LEU A 74 15.77 -7.40 -1.60
C LEU A 74 14.47 -8.12 -1.95
N LEU A 75 13.91 -7.84 -3.14
CA LEU A 75 12.76 -8.57 -3.67
C LEU A 75 13.11 -10.05 -3.90
N GLN A 76 14.31 -10.33 -4.39
CA GLN A 76 14.76 -11.68 -4.64
C GLN A 76 14.94 -12.45 -3.32
N ASP A 77 15.57 -11.85 -2.32
CA ASP A 77 15.67 -12.44 -0.97
C ASP A 77 14.29 -12.70 -0.36
N LEU A 78 13.33 -11.78 -0.54
CA LEU A 78 11.96 -11.96 -0.05
C LEU A 78 11.28 -13.18 -0.70
N ILE A 79 11.49 -13.39 -2.00
CA ILE A 79 10.89 -14.50 -2.75
C ILE A 79 11.60 -15.81 -2.44
N GLU A 80 12.93 -15.83 -2.53
CA GLU A 80 13.73 -17.05 -2.49
C GLU A 80 14.05 -17.50 -1.05
N ALA A 81 14.46 -16.58 -0.18
CA ALA A 81 14.86 -16.90 1.19
C ALA A 81 13.67 -16.92 2.14
N ALA A 82 12.73 -15.98 2.00
CA ALA A 82 11.54 -15.91 2.86
C ALA A 82 10.30 -16.62 2.28
N GLY A 83 10.37 -17.11 1.04
CA GLY A 83 9.28 -17.88 0.40
C GLY A 83 8.05 -17.04 0.03
N PHE A 84 8.21 -15.72 -0.10
CA PHE A 84 7.09 -14.82 -0.40
C PHE A 84 6.62 -15.01 -1.85
N ARG A 85 5.30 -15.14 -2.04
CA ARG A 85 4.72 -15.35 -3.37
C ARG A 85 4.47 -14.01 -4.06
N VAL A 86 5.18 -13.76 -5.15
CA VAL A 86 5.00 -12.58 -5.99
C VAL A 86 4.73 -13.03 -7.43
N SER A 87 3.69 -12.49 -8.06
CA SER A 87 3.45 -12.75 -9.48
C SER A 87 4.47 -12.00 -10.33
N ASN A 88 4.87 -12.55 -11.47
CA ASN A 88 5.79 -11.86 -12.39
C ASN A 88 5.28 -10.48 -12.80
N VAL A 89 3.96 -10.32 -12.99
CA VAL A 89 3.35 -9.03 -13.32
C VAL A 89 3.58 -7.99 -12.22
N LEU A 90 3.39 -8.38 -10.95
CA LEU A 90 3.63 -7.50 -9.81
C LEU A 90 5.12 -7.20 -9.65
N TYR A 91 5.98 -8.20 -9.82
CA TYR A 91 7.44 -8.05 -9.74
C TYR A 91 7.94 -7.00 -10.74
N GLU A 92 7.59 -7.15 -12.03
CA GLU A 92 7.98 -6.23 -13.09
C GLU A 92 7.42 -4.81 -12.87
N ARG A 93 6.19 -4.71 -12.35
CA ARG A 93 5.60 -3.41 -12.01
C ARG A 93 6.39 -2.72 -10.90
N ILE A 94 6.77 -3.45 -9.84
CA ILE A 94 7.53 -2.90 -8.71
C ILE A 94 8.91 -2.39 -9.17
N LEU A 95 9.62 -3.16 -10.01
CA LEU A 95 10.92 -2.73 -10.57
C LEU A 95 10.78 -1.46 -11.41
N ARG A 96 9.78 -1.41 -12.29
CA ARG A 96 9.48 -0.22 -13.10
C ARG A 96 9.21 1.02 -12.24
N GLU A 97 8.41 0.88 -11.18
CA GLU A 97 8.12 1.98 -10.25
C GLU A 97 9.35 2.47 -9.46
N ALA A 98 10.33 1.59 -9.28
CA ALA A 98 11.61 1.87 -8.64
C ALA A 98 12.70 2.37 -9.60
N GLY A 99 12.43 2.36 -10.91
CA GLY A 99 13.40 2.72 -11.94
C GLY A 99 14.48 1.66 -12.19
N GLU A 100 14.17 0.39 -11.97
CA GLU A 100 15.03 -0.79 -12.16
C GLU A 100 14.53 -1.74 -13.26
#